data_AF-A0A7X5CDC8-F1
#
_entry.id   AF-A0A7X5CDC8-F1
#
_cell.length_a   1.000
_cell.length_b   1.000
_cell.length_c   1.000
_cell.angle_alpha   90.00
_cell.angle_beta   90.00
_cell.angle_gamma   90.00
#
_symmetry.space_group_name_H-M   'P 1'
#
loop_
_entity.id
_entity.type
_entity.pdbx_description
1 polymer ?
#
loop_
_entity_poly.entity_id
_entity_poly.type
_entity_poly.pdbx_seq_one_letter_code
_entity_poly.pdbx_strand_id
1 'polypeptide(L)'
;MDTKATSIVAYLTWIGLLLAILAGDKEGAKFHINQALVILLFSLLSIIPCLGWIWGIFMVVCWIMGLVAAINQEEKEVPLIGKIRLLK
;
A
#
# COMPACT_ATOMS: atom_id res chain seq x y z
N MET A 1 -0.51 -2.37 18.14
CA MET A 1 -1.13 -3.22 17.10
C MET A 1 -0.07 -4.22 16.66
N ASP A 2 -0.42 -5.48 16.43
CA ASP A 2 0.57 -6.47 15.99
C ASP A 2 0.93 -6.27 14.50
N THR A 3 2.00 -6.94 14.04
CA THR A 3 2.52 -6.83 12.67
C THR A 3 1.46 -7.06 11.60
N LYS A 4 0.60 -8.07 11.80
CA LYS A 4 -0.42 -8.45 10.84
C LYS A 4 -1.51 -7.39 10.73
N ALA A 5 -2.04 -6.94 11.86
CA ALA A 5 -3.02 -5.87 11.88
C ALA A 5 -2.42 -4.57 11.33
N THR A 6 -1.17 -4.23 11.64
CA THR A 6 -0.48 -3.08 11.04
C THR A 6 -0.36 -3.20 9.53
N SER A 7 0.00 -4.37 9.03
CA SER A 7 0.14 -4.64 7.60
C SER A 7 -1.19 -4.44 6.85
N ILE A 8 -2.31 -4.92 7.41
CA ILE A 8 -3.64 -4.79 6.79
C ILE A 8 -4.16 -3.34 6.88
N VAL A 9 -4.07 -2.73 8.06
CA VAL A 9 -4.58 -1.37 8.33
C VAL A 9 -3.89 -0.34 7.43
N ALA A 10 -2.63 -0.57 7.05
CA ALA A 10 -1.88 0.31 6.14
C ALA A 10 -2.58 0.51 4.77
N TYR A 11 -3.35 -0.46 4.28
CA TYR A 11 -4.01 -0.41 2.97
C TYR A 11 -5.41 0.21 2.99
N LEU A 12 -6.05 0.34 4.16
CA LEU A 12 -7.50 0.61 4.19
C LEU A 12 -7.85 2.01 3.68
N THR A 13 -7.15 3.03 4.18
CA THR A 13 -7.35 4.44 3.81
C THR A 13 -6.07 5.22 4.10
N TRP A 14 -6.01 6.48 3.69
CA TRP A 14 -4.96 7.41 4.15
C TRP A 14 -4.89 7.50 5.68
N ILE A 15 -6.03 7.46 6.37
CA ILE A 15 -6.07 7.45 7.83
C ILE A 15 -5.52 6.12 8.37
N GLY A 16 -5.90 4.99 7.77
CA GLY A 16 -5.34 3.67 8.11
C GLY A 16 -3.83 3.62 7.95
N LEU A 17 -3.30 4.15 6.83
CA LEU A 17 -1.86 4.27 6.62
C LEU A 17 -1.18 5.13 7.70
N LEU A 18 -1.75 6.28 8.04
CA LEU A 18 -1.23 7.14 9.11
C LEU A 18 -1.22 6.41 10.47
N LEU A 19 -2.28 5.65 10.79
CA LEU A 19 -2.33 4.86 12.03
C LEU A 19 -1.29 3.74 12.03
N ALA A 20 -1.12 3.04 10.90
CA ALA A 20 -0.10 2.01 10.76
C ALA A 20 1.31 2.57 10.93
N ILE A 21 1.57 3.78 10.41
CA ILE A 21 2.83 4.49 10.63
C ILE A 21 2.95 4.98 12.07
N LEU A 22 1.97 5.66 12.66
CA LEU A 22 2.16 6.35 13.94
C LEU A 22 2.05 5.43 15.16
N ALA A 23 1.20 4.40 15.09
CA ALA A 23 0.82 3.56 16.23
C ALA A 23 0.96 2.05 15.96
N GLY A 24 1.42 1.66 14.77
CA GLY A 24 1.63 0.27 14.38
C GLY A 24 3.04 -0.26 14.66
N ASP A 25 3.21 -1.55 14.44
CA ASP A 25 4.52 -2.20 14.43
C ASP A 25 5.26 -1.89 13.12
N LYS A 26 6.03 -0.80 13.12
CA LYS A 26 6.78 -0.33 11.95
C LYS A 26 7.87 -1.30 11.49
N GLU A 27 8.52 -2.00 12.42
CA GLU A 27 9.66 -2.86 12.11
C GLU A 27 9.17 -4.12 11.43
N GLY A 28 8.15 -4.79 12.00
CA GLY A 28 7.57 -5.99 11.42
C GLY A 28 6.79 -5.74 10.13
N ALA A 29 6.05 -4.62 10.04
CA ALA A 29 5.16 -4.37 8.90
C ALA A 29 5.78 -3.43 7.85
N LYS A 30 7.09 -3.15 7.92
CA LYS A 30 7.77 -2.15 7.08
C LYS A 30 7.50 -2.33 5.59
N PHE A 31 7.56 -3.57 5.09
CA PHE A 31 7.29 -3.88 3.70
C PHE A 31 5.89 -3.45 3.27
N HIS A 32 4.87 -3.86 4.04
CA HIS A 32 3.47 -3.58 3.73
C HIS A 32 3.11 -2.11 3.91
N ILE A 33 3.66 -1.43 4.92
CA ILE A 33 3.50 0.02 5.10
C ILE A 33 4.09 0.77 3.90
N ASN A 34 5.30 0.38 3.46
CA ASN A 34 5.93 1.00 2.30
C ASN A 34 5.14 0.75 1.00
N GLN A 35 4.69 -0.48 0.76
CA GLN A 35 3.87 -0.81 -0.40
C GLN A 35 2.56 -0.03 -0.42
N ALA A 36 1.84 0.01 0.71
CA ALA A 36 0.61 0.77 0.83
C ALA A 36 0.83 2.27 0.59
N LEU A 37 1.92 2.85 1.11
CA LEU A 37 2.30 4.24 0.87
C LEU A 37 2.56 4.52 -0.61
N VAL A 38 3.34 3.68 -1.30
CA VAL A 38 3.61 3.81 -2.73
C VAL A 38 2.31 3.72 -3.53
N ILE A 39 1.47 2.72 -3.24
CA ILE A 39 0.18 2.53 -3.93
C ILE A 39 -0.72 3.76 -3.73
N LEU A 40 -0.89 4.23 -2.49
CA LEU A 40 -1.76 5.38 -2.21
C LEU A 40 -1.26 6.67 -2.87
N LEU A 41 0.06 6.94 -2.84
CA LEU A 41 0.64 8.11 -3.51
C LEU A 41 0.45 8.07 -5.02
N PHE A 42 0.76 6.94 -5.67
CA PHE A 42 0.62 6.80 -7.12
C PHE A 42 -0.85 6.77 -7.56
N SER A 43 -1.78 6.41 -6.67
CA SER A 43 -3.21 6.46 -6.95
C SER A 43 -3.72 7.88 -7.16
N LEU A 44 -3.04 8.92 -6.65
CA LEU A 44 -3.40 10.33 -6.84
C LEU A 44 -3.38 10.74 -8.32
N LEU A 45 -2.56 10.09 -9.16
CA LEU A 45 -2.51 10.33 -10.60
C LEU A 45 -3.83 10.00 -11.30
N SER A 46 -4.71 9.24 -10.65
CA SER A 46 -6.01 8.83 -11.21
C SER A 46 -7.00 9.98 -11.37
N ILE A 47 -6.69 11.17 -10.84
CA ILE A 47 -7.51 12.38 -11.02
C ILE A 47 -7.43 12.93 -12.47
N ILE A 48 -6.37 12.60 -13.21
CA ILE A 48 -6.16 13.10 -14.58
C ILE A 48 -7.19 12.44 -15.52
N PRO A 49 -8.01 13.21 -16.26
CA PRO A 49 -8.99 12.65 -17.17
C PRO A 49 -8.36 11.75 -18.24
N CYS A 50 -9.10 10.71 -18.65
CA CYS A 50 -8.70 9.69 -19.63
C CYS A 50 -7.48 8.83 -19.21
N LEU A 51 -6.27 9.40 -19.17
CA LEU A 51 -5.03 8.66 -18.86
C LEU A 51 -4.98 8.22 -17.39
N GLY A 52 -5.36 9.10 -16.47
CA GLY A 52 -5.40 8.79 -15.05
C GLY A 52 -6.44 7.72 -14.73
N TRP A 53 -7.53 7.63 -15.48
CA TRP A 53 -8.54 6.59 -15.25
C TRP A 53 -8.03 5.19 -15.61
N ILE A 54 -7.31 5.06 -16.72
CA ILE A 54 -6.63 3.80 -17.10
C ILE A 54 -5.61 3.43 -16.04
N TRP A 55 -4.81 4.41 -15.58
CA TRP A 55 -3.89 4.22 -14.47
C TRP A 55 -4.61 3.81 -13.18
N GLY A 56 -5.77 4.39 -12.89
CA GLY A 56 -6.58 4.07 -11.72
C GLY A 56 -7.01 2.62 -11.67
N ILE A 57 -7.36 2.01 -12.82
CA ILE A 57 -7.66 0.58 -12.90
C ILE A 57 -6.44 -0.25 -12.48
N PHE A 58 -5.26 0.09 -13.00
CA PHE A 58 -4.01 -0.57 -12.60
C PHE A 58 -3.73 -0.40 -11.10
N MET A 59 -3.96 0.79 -10.55
CA MET A 59 -3.76 1.05 -9.11
C MET A 59 -4.72 0.26 -8.22
N VAL A 60 -5.97 0.09 -8.64
CA VAL A 60 -6.94 -0.78 -7.93
C VAL A 60 -6.45 -2.23 -7.90
N VAL A 61 -5.93 -2.75 -9.01
CA VAL A 61 -5.35 -4.11 -9.05
C VAL A 61 -4.16 -4.24 -8.09
N CYS A 62 -3.22 -3.30 -8.13
CA CYS A 62 -2.09 -3.26 -7.21
C CYS A 62 -2.53 -3.18 -5.74
N TRP A 63 -3.56 -2.37 -5.44
CA TRP A 63 -4.12 -2.27 -4.10
C TRP A 63 -4.71 -3.60 -3.62
N ILE A 64 -5.50 -4.29 -4.44
CA ILE A 64 -6.04 -5.62 -4.11
C ILE A 64 -4.91 -6.63 -3.87
N MET A 65 -3.93 -6.68 -4.77
CA MET A 65 -2.78 -7.59 -4.63
C MET A 65 -1.99 -7.32 -3.34
N GLY A 66 -1.71 -6.05 -3.03
CA GLY A 66 -1.00 -5.65 -1.82
C GLY A 66 -1.78 -5.98 -0.55
N LEU A 67 -3.10 -5.76 -0.56
CA LEU A 67 -3.98 -6.10 0.55
C LEU A 67 -4.05 -7.61 0.78
N VAL A 68 -4.21 -8.41 -0.27
CA VAL A 68 -4.21 -9.89 -0.17
C VAL A 68 -2.87 -10.39 0.35
N ALA A 69 -1.75 -9.87 -0.16
CA ALA A 69 -0.42 -10.19 0.34
C ALA A 69 -0.27 -9.83 1.83
N ALA A 70 -0.79 -8.67 2.26
CA ALA A 70 -0.81 -8.28 3.67
C ALA A 70 -1.65 -9.20 4.55
N ILE A 71 -2.81 -9.66 4.08
CA ILE A 71 -3.66 -10.62 4.80
C ILE A 71 -2.92 -11.96 4.99
N ASN A 72 -2.18 -12.39 3.97
CA ASN A 72 -1.39 -13.62 3.98
C ASN A 72 0.00 -13.46 4.64
N GLN A 73 0.40 -12.24 5.00
CA GLN A 73 1.75 -11.92 5.51
C GLN A 73 2.87 -12.34 4.54
N GLU A 74 2.62 -12.18 3.25
CA GLU A 74 3.60 -12.43 2.19
C GLU A 74 4.19 -11.12 1.69
N GLU A 75 5.52 -11.03 1.64
CA GLU A 75 6.23 -9.86 1.09
C GLU A 75 6.29 -9.89 -0.44
N LYS A 76 5.12 -9.89 -1.09
CA LYS A 76 5.00 -9.90 -2.54
C LYS A 76 4.92 -8.49 -3.10
N GLU A 77 5.86 -8.16 -3.98
CA GLU A 77 5.87 -6.86 -4.66
C GLU A 77 4.73 -6.78 -5.69
N VAL A 78 4.04 -5.63 -5.70
CA VAL A 78 3.07 -5.34 -6.76
C VAL A 78 3.77 -5.01 -8.08
N PRO A 79 3.13 -5.22 -9.24
CA PRO A 79 3.75 -4.95 -10.54
C PRO A 79 4.20 -3.48 -10.68
N LEU A 80 5.27 -3.24 -11.46
CA LEU A 80 5.84 -1.95 -11.84
C LEU A 80 6.37 -1.04 -10.71
N ILE A 81 5.57 -0.79 -9.67
CA ILE A 81 5.88 0.15 -8.59
C ILE A 81 6.35 -0.53 -7.31
N GLY A 82 6.23 -1.87 -7.22
CA GLY A 82 6.51 -2.61 -6.00
C GLY A 82 7.96 -2.59 -5.52
N LYS A 83 8.92 -2.19 -6.36
CA LYS A 83 10.34 -2.07 -5.98
C LYS A 83 10.69 -0.71 -5.36
N ILE A 84 9.77 0.26 -5.39
CA ILE A 84 10.01 1.59 -4.83
C ILE A 84 10.05 1.48 -3.31
N ARG A 85 11.10 2.04 -2.70
CA ARG A 85 11.29 2.10 -1.24
C ARG A 85 11.36 3.57 -0.80
N LEU A 86 10.30 4.03 -0.15
CA LEU A 86 10.18 5.37 0.43
C LEU A 86 10.52 5.38 1.92
N LEU A 87 10.27 4.27 2.61
CA LEU A 87 10.62 4.08 4.02
C LEU A 87 11.94 3.30 4.11
N LYS A 88 12.97 3.95 4.66
CA LYS A 88 14.31 3.37 4.88
C LYS A 88 14.44 2.62 6.18
#